data_AF-A0A928R3N1-F1
#
_entry.id   AF-A0A928R3N1-F1
#
_cell.length_a   1.000
_cell.length_b   1.000
_cell.length_c   1.000
_cell.angle_alpha   90.00
_cell.angle_beta   90.00
_cell.angle_gamma   90.00
#
_symmetry.space_group_name_H-M   'P 1'
#
loop_
_entity.id
_entity.type
_entity.pdbx_description
1 polymer ?
#
loop_
_entity_poly.entity_id
_entity_poly.type
_entity_poly.pdbx_seq_one_letter_code
_entity_poly.pdbx_strand_id
1 'polypeptide(L)'
;MKERKRILLALDLEGVNLVVGEPYKGLGKGSEQWEIARRQGAREVNTAAAALFAAGAEVVALWDNHGGSNNVDPADLDPRIDLIDCDLAKPRQYFTGDYDCILYFGYHAMEGTLGGVLAHTMSSATLQFYKWNGSYIGEVDMDAAIAASHGAPSVLFVGGNI
;
A
#
# COMPACT_ATOMS: atom_id res chain seq x y z
N MET A 1 -17.82 18.36 6.88
CA MET A 1 -16.60 17.76 7.43
C MET A 1 -17.01 16.47 8.12
N LYS A 2 -16.28 15.36 7.90
CA LYS A 2 -16.60 14.08 8.56
C LYS A 2 -16.46 14.26 10.07
N GLU A 3 -17.31 13.59 10.85
CA GLU A 3 -17.42 13.79 12.31
C GLU A 3 -16.18 13.32 13.09
N ARG A 4 -15.32 12.49 12.49
CA ARG A 4 -14.07 11.99 13.08
C ARG A 4 -12.92 12.10 12.11
N LYS A 5 -11.70 12.33 12.60
CA LYS A 5 -10.46 12.27 11.78
C LYS A 5 -10.08 10.82 11.49
N ARG A 6 -10.34 10.36 10.26
CA ARG A 6 -10.17 8.98 9.81
C ARG A 6 -9.08 8.91 8.75
N ILE A 7 -8.03 8.15 9.03
CA ILE A 7 -6.84 8.06 8.16
C ILE A 7 -6.72 6.64 7.63
N LEU A 8 -6.53 6.49 6.33
CA LEU A 8 -6.26 5.22 5.68
C LEU A 8 -4.76 5.07 5.44
N LEU A 9 -4.21 3.92 5.80
CA LEU A 9 -2.88 3.46 5.42
C LEU A 9 -3.04 2.40 4.33
N ALA A 10 -2.41 2.58 3.18
CA ALA A 10 -2.25 1.54 2.18
C ALA A 10 -0.85 0.97 2.29
N LEU A 11 -0.72 -0.34 2.49
CA LEU A 11 0.56 -1.02 2.60
C LEU A 11 0.74 -1.98 1.44
N ASP A 12 1.77 -1.73 0.64
CA ASP A 12 2.37 -2.70 -0.26
C ASP A 12 3.69 -3.22 0.33
N LEU A 13 4.29 -4.27 -0.25
CA LEU A 13 5.44 -4.95 0.40
C LEU A 13 6.78 -4.78 -0.32
N GLU A 14 6.78 -4.55 -1.62
CA GLU A 14 7.96 -4.54 -2.48
C GLU A 14 8.93 -3.41 -2.12
N GLY A 15 8.41 -2.25 -1.73
CA GLY A 15 9.16 -1.05 -1.37
C GLY A 15 9.35 -0.85 0.13
N VAL A 16 8.99 -1.84 0.96
CA VAL A 16 9.23 -1.80 2.40
C VAL A 16 10.73 -1.82 2.68
N ASN A 17 11.18 -1.14 3.74
CA ASN A 17 12.59 -1.12 4.08
C ASN A 17 13.16 -2.53 4.29
N LEU A 18 14.40 -2.74 3.83
CA LEU A 18 15.12 -4.02 3.81
C LEU A 18 14.61 -5.07 2.80
N VAL A 19 13.59 -4.75 2.00
CA VAL A 19 13.16 -5.60 0.90
C VAL A 19 14.00 -5.30 -0.33
N VAL A 20 14.65 -6.32 -0.88
CA VAL A 20 15.46 -6.24 -2.11
C VAL A 20 15.02 -7.24 -3.18
N GLY A 21 14.08 -8.11 -2.83
CA GLY A 21 13.54 -9.14 -3.73
C GLY A 21 14.47 -10.32 -3.96
N GLU A 22 14.08 -11.16 -4.91
CA GLU A 22 14.84 -12.30 -5.39
C GLU A 22 14.95 -12.24 -6.92
N PRO A 23 16.06 -12.72 -7.51
CA PRO A 23 16.19 -12.78 -8.96
C PRO A 23 15.04 -13.57 -9.60
N TYR A 24 14.38 -12.95 -10.58
CA TYR A 24 13.33 -13.56 -11.42
C TYR A 24 12.07 -14.02 -10.66
N LYS A 25 11.84 -13.51 -9.45
CA LYS A 25 10.64 -13.84 -8.66
C LYS A 25 9.95 -12.58 -8.17
N GLY A 26 8.62 -12.64 -8.13
CA GLY A 26 7.83 -11.65 -7.41
C GLY A 26 7.93 -11.86 -5.90
N LEU A 27 7.47 -10.87 -5.15
CA LEU A 27 7.29 -10.96 -3.70
C LEU A 27 5.90 -11.54 -3.41
N GLY A 28 5.82 -12.50 -2.50
CA GLY A 28 4.56 -13.15 -2.16
C GLY A 28 4.76 -14.36 -1.28
N LYS A 29 3.68 -14.90 -0.72
CA LYS A 29 3.75 -16.01 0.25
C LYS A 29 4.56 -17.18 -0.29
N GLY A 30 5.62 -17.53 0.43
CA GLY A 30 6.57 -18.59 0.06
C GLY A 30 7.85 -18.10 -0.62
N SER A 31 7.97 -16.81 -0.95
CA SER A 31 9.27 -16.21 -1.30
C SER A 31 10.14 -16.02 -0.06
N GLU A 32 11.45 -15.96 -0.24
CA GLU A 32 12.48 -15.84 0.80
C GLU A 32 12.29 -14.57 1.63
N GLN A 33 11.87 -13.48 0.99
CA GLN A 33 11.73 -12.17 1.65
C GLN A 33 10.32 -11.84 2.11
N TRP A 34 9.30 -12.65 1.81
CA TRP A 34 7.92 -12.32 2.15
C TRP A 34 7.71 -12.14 3.66
N GLU A 35 8.26 -13.04 4.49
CA GLU A 35 8.18 -12.93 5.96
C GLU A 35 8.86 -11.67 6.50
N ILE A 36 9.98 -11.26 5.90
CA ILE A 36 10.69 -10.03 6.27
C ILE A 36 9.83 -8.83 5.87
N ALA A 37 9.34 -8.82 4.63
CA ALA A 37 8.54 -7.74 4.08
C ALA A 37 7.28 -7.48 4.91
N ARG A 38 6.46 -8.51 5.19
CA ARG A 38 5.23 -8.32 5.99
C ARG A 38 5.51 -7.82 7.41
N ARG A 39 6.61 -8.26 8.04
CA ARG A 39 6.95 -7.88 9.43
C ARG A 39 7.54 -6.48 9.50
N GLN A 40 8.35 -6.09 8.51
CA GLN A 40 8.85 -4.71 8.43
C GLN A 40 7.72 -3.75 8.03
N GLY A 41 6.86 -4.13 7.09
CA GLY A 41 5.67 -3.37 6.72
C GLY A 41 4.78 -3.10 7.92
N ALA A 42 4.49 -4.13 8.73
CA ALA A 42 3.78 -3.99 10.00
C ALA A 42 4.44 -2.98 10.96
N ARG A 43 5.77 -2.98 11.07
CA ARG A 43 6.52 -2.02 11.92
C ARG A 43 6.42 -0.59 11.39
N GLU A 44 6.51 -0.40 10.08
CA GLU A 44 6.37 0.92 9.45
C GLU A 44 4.96 1.49 9.67
N VAL A 45 3.91 0.70 9.42
CA VAL A 45 2.53 1.14 9.63
C VAL A 45 2.21 1.35 11.11
N ASN A 46 2.73 0.53 12.02
CA ASN A 46 2.57 0.75 13.47
C ASN A 46 3.22 2.07 13.91
N THR A 47 4.40 2.38 13.37
CA THR A 47 5.10 3.64 13.67
C THR A 47 4.29 4.83 13.17
N ALA A 48 3.75 4.74 11.95
CA ALA A 48 2.89 5.77 11.37
C ALA A 48 1.59 5.92 12.17
N ALA A 49 0.92 4.82 12.52
CA ALA A 49 -0.30 4.82 13.30
C ALA A 49 -0.09 5.48 14.67
N ALA A 50 0.98 5.14 15.38
CA ALA A 50 1.32 5.77 16.66
C ALA A 50 1.48 7.30 16.52
N ALA A 51 2.15 7.77 15.47
CA ALA A 51 2.29 9.19 15.18
C ALA A 51 0.95 9.87 14.82
N LEU A 52 0.10 9.20 14.02
CA LEU A 52 -1.22 9.70 13.65
C LEU A 52 -2.15 9.83 14.86
N PHE A 53 -2.18 8.82 15.73
CA PHE A 53 -2.92 8.88 16.99
C PHE A 53 -2.40 10.01 17.89
N ALA A 54 -1.08 10.18 18.00
CA ALA A 54 -0.49 11.30 18.75
C ALA A 54 -0.85 12.68 18.15
N ALA A 55 -1.05 12.75 16.83
CA ALA A 55 -1.53 13.94 16.11
C ALA A 55 -3.06 14.12 16.17
N GLY A 56 -3.78 13.24 16.86
CA GLY A 56 -5.22 13.33 17.08
C GLY A 56 -6.09 12.69 16.00
N ALA A 57 -5.56 11.73 15.23
CA ALA A 57 -6.41 10.82 14.45
C ALA A 57 -7.30 10.01 15.42
N GLU A 58 -8.56 9.83 15.07
CA GLU A 58 -9.51 9.03 15.87
C GLU A 58 -9.68 7.62 15.33
N VAL A 59 -9.45 7.44 14.02
CA VAL A 59 -9.46 6.14 13.35
C VAL A 59 -8.24 6.07 12.45
N VAL A 60 -7.51 4.97 12.55
CA VAL A 60 -6.45 4.59 11.60
C VAL A 60 -6.79 3.21 11.09
N ALA A 61 -7.03 3.09 9.80
CA ALA A 61 -7.29 1.80 9.16
C ALA A 61 -6.14 1.40 8.25
N LEU A 62 -5.93 0.10 8.11
CA LEU A 62 -4.92 -0.46 7.23
C LEU A 62 -5.59 -1.25 6.10
N TRP A 63 -5.30 -0.86 4.88
CA TRP A 63 -5.49 -1.69 3.70
C TRP A 63 -4.18 -2.40 3.38
N ASP A 64 -4.15 -3.72 3.58
CA ASP A 64 -3.13 -4.58 3.02
C ASP A 64 -3.35 -4.66 1.50
N ASN A 65 -2.53 -3.92 0.76
CA ASN A 65 -2.67 -3.74 -0.68
C ASN A 65 -1.88 -4.77 -1.49
N HIS A 66 -0.94 -5.49 -0.86
CA HIS A 66 -0.07 -6.40 -1.58
C HIS A 66 -0.82 -7.67 -2.02
N GLY A 67 -0.79 -7.98 -3.32
CA GLY A 67 -1.33 -9.21 -3.89
C GLY A 67 -2.77 -9.53 -3.45
N GLY A 68 -2.93 -10.54 -2.60
CA GLY A 68 -4.23 -11.05 -2.13
C GLY A 68 -4.82 -10.34 -0.90
N SER A 69 -4.24 -9.23 -0.44
CA SER A 69 -4.70 -8.46 0.74
C SER A 69 -4.78 -9.29 2.03
N ASN A 70 -3.84 -10.21 2.24
CA ASN A 70 -3.83 -11.15 3.36
C ASN A 70 -2.44 -11.49 3.89
N ASN A 71 -1.56 -10.49 3.93
CA ASN A 71 -0.14 -10.64 4.24
C ASN A 71 0.21 -10.29 5.67
N VAL A 72 -0.33 -9.19 6.19
CA VAL A 72 -0.04 -8.72 7.54
C VAL A 72 -0.82 -9.55 8.56
N ASP A 73 -0.10 -10.06 9.56
CA ASP A 73 -0.72 -10.73 10.70
C ASP A 73 -1.31 -9.67 11.66
N PRO A 74 -2.61 -9.72 11.99
CA PRO A 74 -3.20 -8.82 12.98
C PRO A 74 -2.46 -8.82 14.34
N ALA A 75 -1.80 -9.92 14.71
CA ALA A 75 -1.01 -10.00 15.94
C ALA A 75 0.26 -9.14 15.91
N ASP A 76 0.75 -8.76 14.72
CA ASP A 76 1.91 -7.88 14.54
C ASP A 76 1.52 -6.39 14.49
N LEU A 77 0.22 -6.06 14.51
CA LEU A 77 -0.28 -4.69 14.42
C LEU A 77 -0.59 -4.07 15.79
N ASP A 78 -0.52 -2.74 15.86
CA ASP A 78 -1.12 -1.98 16.96
C ASP A 78 -2.61 -2.32 17.02
N PRO A 79 -3.14 -2.77 18.18
CA PRO A 79 -4.52 -3.26 18.27
C PRO A 79 -5.58 -2.17 18.05
N ARG A 80 -5.17 -0.90 17.94
CA ARG A 80 -6.05 0.23 17.58
C ARG A 80 -6.20 0.42 16.07
N ILE A 81 -5.43 -0.29 15.25
CA ILE A 81 -5.52 -0.22 13.78
C ILE A 81 -6.67 -1.11 13.33
N ASP A 82 -7.59 -0.54 12.56
CA ASP A 82 -8.66 -1.29 11.90
C ASP A 82 -8.12 -1.92 10.61
N LEU A 83 -7.86 -3.23 10.62
CA LEU A 83 -7.48 -3.94 9.39
C LEU A 83 -8.71 -4.10 8.49
N ILE A 84 -8.61 -3.63 7.25
CA ILE A 84 -9.69 -3.72 6.27
C ILE A 84 -9.77 -5.15 5.74
N ASP A 85 -10.91 -5.80 6.00
CA ASP A 85 -11.29 -7.04 5.35
C ASP A 85 -11.70 -6.74 3.90
N CYS A 86 -10.75 -6.93 2.98
CA CYS A 86 -10.89 -6.51 1.59
C CYS A 86 -11.66 -7.54 0.76
N ASP A 87 -12.82 -7.15 0.25
CA ASP A 87 -13.56 -7.94 -0.73
C ASP A 87 -12.97 -7.71 -2.13
N LEU A 88 -12.13 -8.65 -2.58
CA LEU A 88 -11.46 -8.58 -3.89
C LEU A 88 -12.43 -8.68 -5.08
N ALA A 89 -13.72 -8.97 -4.86
CA ALA A 89 -14.74 -8.93 -5.92
C ALA A 89 -15.30 -7.51 -6.15
N LYS A 90 -15.07 -6.58 -5.22
CA LYS A 90 -15.50 -5.19 -5.35
C LYS A 90 -14.46 -4.35 -6.10
N PRO A 91 -14.86 -3.18 -6.65
CA PRO A 91 -13.92 -2.25 -7.25
C PRO A 91 -12.79 -1.90 -6.27
N ARG A 92 -11.55 -1.85 -6.75
CA ARG A 92 -10.38 -1.45 -5.97
C ARG A 92 -10.66 -0.16 -5.19
N GLN A 93 -10.30 -0.13 -3.90
CA GLN A 93 -10.49 1.04 -3.03
C GLN A 93 -11.96 1.50 -2.84
N TYR A 94 -12.95 0.60 -2.93
CA TYR A 94 -14.38 0.93 -2.73
C TYR A 94 -14.70 1.57 -1.36
N PHE A 95 -13.83 1.42 -0.37
CA PHE A 95 -13.97 1.95 0.98
C PHE A 95 -13.26 3.30 1.19
N THR A 96 -12.43 3.75 0.25
CA THR A 96 -11.54 4.92 0.46
C THR A 96 -12.33 6.21 0.71
N GLY A 97 -13.55 6.31 0.17
CA GLY A 97 -14.46 7.45 0.40
C GLY A 97 -14.87 7.66 1.85
N ASP A 98 -14.62 6.70 2.76
CA ASP A 98 -14.91 6.82 4.19
C ASP A 98 -13.81 7.54 4.98
N TYR A 99 -12.63 7.76 4.38
CA TYR A 99 -11.45 8.35 5.04
C TYR A 99 -11.18 9.79 4.59
N ASP A 100 -10.50 10.57 5.44
CA ASP A 100 -10.16 11.97 5.16
C ASP A 100 -8.93 12.09 4.26
N CYS A 101 -8.03 11.12 4.31
CA CYS A 101 -6.87 11.01 3.45
C CYS A 101 -6.32 9.58 3.45
N ILE A 102 -5.38 9.33 2.54
CA ILE A 102 -4.64 8.08 2.43
C ILE A 102 -3.13 8.33 2.40
N LEU A 103 -2.40 7.47 3.10
CA LEU A 103 -0.94 7.43 3.13
C LEU A 103 -0.48 6.07 2.62
N TYR A 104 0.56 6.06 1.79
CA TYR A 104 1.04 4.88 1.08
C TYR A 104 2.40 4.45 1.63
N PHE A 105 2.51 3.18 1.99
CA PHE A 105 3.71 2.57 2.55
C PHE A 105 4.13 1.37 1.71
N GLY A 106 5.43 1.19 1.57
CA GLY A 106 6.00 0.04 0.88
C GLY A 106 5.71 -0.02 -0.63
N TYR A 107 5.25 1.08 -1.24
CA TYR A 107 5.05 1.16 -2.68
C TYR A 107 6.39 1.16 -3.42
N HIS A 108 6.35 0.75 -4.69
CA HIS A 108 7.54 0.56 -5.51
C HIS A 108 7.40 1.26 -6.88
N ALA A 109 8.53 1.31 -7.59
CA ALA A 109 8.60 1.83 -8.94
C ALA A 109 7.72 1.03 -9.92
N MET A 110 7.19 1.70 -10.95
CA MET A 110 6.43 1.05 -12.01
C MET A 110 7.30 0.16 -12.91
N GLU A 111 6.67 -0.74 -13.67
CA GLU A 111 7.35 -1.60 -14.65
C GLU A 111 8.24 -0.81 -15.63
N GLY A 112 9.40 -1.36 -15.96
CA GLY A 112 10.38 -0.71 -16.84
C GLY A 112 11.23 0.38 -16.17
N THR A 113 11.06 0.65 -14.88
CA THR A 113 11.90 1.62 -14.15
C THR A 113 13.31 1.07 -13.92
N LEU A 114 14.31 1.68 -14.54
CA LEU A 114 15.71 1.27 -14.40
C LEU A 114 16.18 1.46 -12.96
N GLY A 115 16.64 0.37 -12.32
CA GLY A 115 17.11 0.40 -10.93
C GLY A 115 15.99 0.39 -9.89
N GLY A 116 14.73 0.19 -10.30
CA GLY A 116 13.63 -0.04 -9.38
C GLY A 116 13.69 -1.45 -8.80
N VAL A 117 13.70 -1.56 -7.47
CA VAL A 117 13.61 -2.85 -6.77
C VAL A 117 12.20 -3.38 -6.93
N LEU A 118 12.08 -4.64 -7.38
CA LEU A 118 10.79 -5.31 -7.60
C LEU A 118 9.82 -4.48 -8.47
N ALA A 119 10.37 -3.66 -9.38
CA ALA A 119 9.59 -2.77 -10.21
C ALA A 119 8.63 -3.56 -11.10
N HIS A 120 7.35 -3.25 -11.01
CA HIS A 120 6.30 -3.81 -11.85
C HIS A 120 5.06 -2.93 -11.81
N THR A 121 4.04 -3.30 -12.59
CA THR A 121 2.73 -2.65 -12.54
C THR A 121 1.63 -3.71 -12.48
N MET A 122 0.95 -3.79 -11.34
CA MET A 122 -0.10 -4.73 -10.95
C MET A 122 0.35 -6.20 -10.91
N SER A 123 0.65 -6.80 -12.06
CA SER A 123 1.01 -8.21 -12.13
C SER A 123 2.07 -8.41 -13.19
N SER A 124 3.31 -8.63 -12.75
CA SER A 124 4.46 -8.93 -13.61
C SER A 124 4.28 -10.20 -14.45
N ALA A 125 3.34 -11.07 -14.09
CA ALA A 125 3.03 -12.27 -14.86
C ALA A 125 2.18 -11.99 -16.10
N THR A 126 1.40 -10.91 -16.11
CA THR A 126 0.35 -10.69 -17.12
C THR A 126 0.34 -9.29 -17.73
N LEU A 127 1.02 -8.32 -17.12
CA LEU A 127 0.94 -6.91 -17.48
C LEU A 127 2.34 -6.32 -17.58
N GLN A 128 2.60 -5.66 -18.72
CA GLN A 128 3.86 -4.96 -18.94
C GLN A 128 3.75 -3.46 -18.62
N PHE A 129 2.60 -2.83 -18.80
CA PHE A 129 2.39 -1.45 -18.39
C PHE A 129 0.91 -1.05 -18.52
N TYR A 130 0.56 0.04 -17.87
CA TYR A 130 -0.62 0.83 -18.18
C TYR A 130 -0.23 2.20 -18.71
N LYS A 131 -1.16 2.83 -19.42
CA LYS A 131 -1.05 4.23 -19.82
C LYS A 131 -2.30 5.00 -19.46
N TRP A 132 -2.11 6.23 -18.98
CA TRP A 132 -3.17 7.21 -18.84
C TRP A 132 -2.79 8.48 -19.60
N ASN A 133 -3.66 8.87 -20.54
CA ASN A 133 -3.44 10.04 -21.39
C ASN A 133 -2.09 10.01 -22.13
N GLY A 134 -1.64 8.81 -22.50
CA GLY A 134 -0.39 8.59 -23.22
C GLY A 134 0.85 8.38 -22.34
N SER A 135 0.80 8.70 -21.05
CA SER A 135 1.90 8.51 -20.10
C SER A 135 1.84 7.13 -19.45
N TYR A 136 3.00 6.49 -19.27
CA TYR A 136 3.10 5.28 -18.45
C TYR A 136 2.77 5.61 -16.99
N ILE A 137 2.08 4.69 -16.32
CA ILE A 137 1.68 4.84 -14.93
C ILE A 137 1.98 3.57 -14.12
N GLY A 138 2.30 3.77 -12.84
CA GLY A 138 2.44 2.72 -11.83
C GLY A 138 1.20 2.57 -10.96
N GLU A 139 1.30 1.67 -9.99
CA GLU A 139 0.25 1.43 -9.00
C GLU A 139 0.02 2.66 -8.11
N VAL A 140 1.10 3.38 -7.77
CA VAL A 140 1.05 4.67 -7.07
C VAL A 140 0.10 5.64 -7.77
N ASP A 141 0.26 5.83 -9.08
CA ASP A 141 -0.56 6.77 -9.86
C ASP A 141 -2.02 6.33 -9.90
N MET A 142 -2.26 5.04 -10.13
CA MET A 142 -3.61 4.47 -10.18
C MET A 142 -4.31 4.63 -8.84
N ASP A 143 -3.64 4.26 -7.75
CA ASP A 143 -4.21 4.29 -6.43
C ASP A 143 -4.44 5.70 -5.92
N ALA A 144 -3.54 6.64 -6.23
CA ALA A 144 -3.71 8.05 -5.93
C ALA A 144 -4.91 8.64 -6.65
N ALA A 145 -5.08 8.30 -7.92
CA ALA A 145 -6.20 8.78 -8.71
C ALA A 145 -7.55 8.20 -8.28
N ILE A 146 -7.61 6.90 -7.96
CA ILE A 146 -8.83 6.29 -7.43
C ILE A 146 -9.20 6.93 -6.09
N ALA A 147 -8.24 7.11 -5.17
CA ALA A 147 -8.48 7.78 -3.90
C ALA A 147 -9.02 9.21 -4.09
N ALA A 148 -8.39 9.99 -4.98
CA ALA A 148 -8.83 11.34 -5.33
C ALA A 148 -10.26 11.35 -5.89
N SER A 149 -10.63 10.37 -6.73
CA SER A 149 -11.99 10.23 -7.26
C SER A 149 -13.05 9.95 -6.19
N HIS A 150 -12.65 9.35 -5.06
CA HIS A 150 -13.50 9.13 -3.88
C HIS A 150 -13.44 10.29 -2.87
N GLY A 151 -12.68 11.35 -3.17
CA GLY A 151 -12.55 12.54 -2.32
C GLY A 151 -11.58 12.37 -1.15
N ALA A 152 -10.74 11.32 -1.14
CA ALA A 152 -9.68 11.14 -0.16
C ALA A 152 -8.32 11.50 -0.78
N PRO A 153 -7.74 12.68 -0.48
CA PRO A 153 -6.44 13.07 -1.02
C PRO A 153 -5.31 12.14 -0.52
N SER A 154 -4.37 11.86 -1.43
CA SER A 154 -3.09 11.23 -1.14
C SER A 154 -2.13 12.22 -0.48
N VAL A 155 -1.62 11.90 0.70
CA VAL A 155 -0.83 12.86 1.52
C VAL A 155 0.65 12.49 1.62
N LEU A 156 0.98 11.20 1.59
CA LEU A 156 2.34 10.71 1.79
C LEU A 156 2.57 9.44 0.99
N PHE A 157 3.75 9.33 0.40
CA PHE A 157 4.27 8.09 -0.19
C PHE A 157 5.60 7.76 0.45
N VAL A 158 5.72 6.55 0.98
CA VAL A 158 6.95 5.96 1.52
C VAL A 158 7.17 4.64 0.79
N GLY A 159 8.36 4.46 0.21
CA GLY A 159 8.61 3.31 -0.65
C GLY A 159 10.02 3.28 -1.24
N GLY A 160 10.26 2.28 -2.08
CA GLY A 160 11.53 2.09 -2.78
C GLY A 160 11.52 2.80 -4.14
N ASN A 161 12.49 3.71 -4.37
CA ASN A 161 12.73 4.43 -5.64
C ASN A 161 11.48 4.68 -6.50
N ILE A 162 10.47 5.31 -5.87
CA ILE A 162 9.24 5.81 -6.51
C ILE A 162 9.48 7.08 -7.32
#